data_AF-A0A351GQ07-F1
#
_entry.id   AF-A0A351GQ07-F1
#
_cell.length_a   1.000
_cell.length_b   1.000
_cell.length_c   1.000
_cell.angle_alpha   90.00
_cell.angle_beta   90.00
_cell.angle_gamma   90.00
#
_symmetry.space_group_name_H-M   'P 1'
#
loop_
_entity.id
_entity.type
_entity.pdbx_description
1 polymer ?
#
loop_
_entity_poly.entity_id
_entity_poly.type
_entity_poly.pdbx_seq_one_letter_code
_entity_poly.pdbx_strand_id
1 'polypeptide(L)'
;ETIASVTAADIRQAHAAGLTRNRVLVAAVGDITAAELGILVDRLLHDLPVAGDIEMPTYVADALSAGVKVIDFPTPQSTILFGHAGIPRKDDDFFAAYLLNHILGGSGFESRLMSEVREERGLTYGIGSFLASRQYGDLLMGQVATANNTVVETIDLITQEWRKIADQGVTQAELDAAKKYLTGAYPLRFDGNGSIANILAGMQFQGLSPDYILTRNDRVNALTMEDIQRVAQRLYQPKKLRFIVVGQPEGLK
;
A
#
# COMPACT_ATOMS: atom_id res chain seq x y z
N GLU A 1 -24.87 15.93 1.19
CA GLU A 1 -25.31 16.52 -0.09
C GLU A 1 -25.16 15.53 -1.24
N THR A 2 -23.95 15.03 -1.52
CA THR A 2 -23.65 14.16 -2.68
C THR A 2 -24.31 12.78 -2.69
N ILE A 3 -24.52 12.14 -1.54
CA ILE A 3 -25.18 10.82 -1.48
C ILE A 3 -26.70 10.93 -1.64
N ALA A 4 -27.30 12.00 -1.13
CA ALA A 4 -28.75 12.20 -1.16
C ALA A 4 -29.28 12.47 -2.58
N SER A 5 -28.42 12.91 -3.50
CA SER A 5 -28.77 13.14 -4.91
C SER A 5 -28.62 11.90 -5.79
N VAL A 6 -28.07 10.79 -5.28
CA VAL A 6 -27.89 9.57 -6.07
C VAL A 6 -29.24 8.91 -6.31
N THR A 7 -29.59 8.71 -7.57
CA THR A 7 -30.84 8.08 -8.00
C THR A 7 -30.62 6.62 -8.41
N ALA A 8 -31.71 5.85 -8.52
CA ALA A 8 -31.65 4.50 -9.09
C ALA A 8 -31.18 4.49 -10.55
N ALA A 9 -31.40 5.59 -11.30
CA ALA A 9 -30.92 5.71 -12.68
C ALA A 9 -29.39 5.81 -12.71
N ASP A 10 -28.79 6.60 -11.81
CA ASP A 10 -27.35 6.76 -11.71
C ASP A 10 -26.66 5.43 -11.39
N ILE A 11 -27.23 4.64 -10.47
CA ILE A 11 -26.71 3.32 -10.11
C ILE A 11 -26.76 2.36 -11.32
N ARG A 12 -27.86 2.35 -12.07
CA ARG A 12 -27.98 1.50 -13.28
C ARG A 12 -27.01 1.93 -14.37
N GLN A 13 -26.81 3.24 -14.55
CA GLN A 13 -25.84 3.76 -15.50
C GLN A 13 -24.41 3.37 -15.10
N ALA A 14 -24.03 3.58 -13.84
CA ALA A 14 -22.73 3.20 -13.32
C ALA A 14 -22.49 1.68 -13.42
N HIS A 15 -23.51 0.86 -13.19
CA HIS A 15 -23.45 -0.58 -13.37
C HIS A 15 -23.18 -0.95 -14.84
N ALA A 16 -23.99 -0.45 -15.77
CA ALA A 16 -23.86 -0.76 -17.20
C ALA A 16 -22.52 -0.30 -17.78
N ALA A 17 -22.01 0.84 -17.30
CA ALA A 17 -20.77 1.42 -17.81
C ALA A 17 -19.52 0.84 -17.10
N GLY A 18 -19.64 0.39 -15.84
CA GLY A 18 -18.54 -0.09 -15.02
C GLY A 18 -18.33 -1.61 -15.04
N LEU A 19 -19.41 -2.39 -15.10
CA LEU A 19 -19.37 -3.85 -15.09
C LEU A 19 -19.47 -4.40 -16.51
N THR A 20 -18.32 -4.61 -17.14
CA THR A 20 -18.23 -4.96 -18.56
C THR A 20 -17.24 -6.08 -18.82
N ARG A 21 -17.48 -6.88 -19.87
CA ARG A 21 -16.72 -8.12 -20.12
C ARG A 21 -15.22 -7.87 -20.33
N ASN A 22 -14.83 -6.73 -20.88
CA ASN A 22 -13.42 -6.37 -21.04
C ASN A 22 -12.72 -5.89 -19.74
N ARG A 23 -13.44 -5.82 -18.61
CA ARG A 23 -12.93 -5.32 -17.32
C ARG A 23 -13.15 -6.28 -16.15
N VAL A 24 -13.90 -7.36 -16.36
CA VAL A 24 -14.07 -8.42 -15.37
C VAL A 24 -12.87 -9.36 -15.40
N LEU A 25 -12.33 -9.65 -14.22
CA LEU A 25 -11.28 -10.65 -14.01
C LEU A 25 -11.84 -11.77 -13.16
N VAL A 26 -11.63 -13.01 -13.59
CA VAL A 26 -12.15 -14.20 -12.90
C VAL A 26 -10.98 -15.07 -12.47
N ALA A 27 -11.03 -15.54 -11.23
CA ALA A 27 -10.13 -16.57 -10.72
C ALA A 27 -10.97 -17.66 -10.05
N ALA A 28 -10.61 -18.92 -10.31
CA ALA A 28 -11.23 -20.08 -9.68
C ALA A 28 -10.14 -21.03 -9.19
N VAL A 29 -10.35 -21.59 -7.99
CA VAL A 29 -9.42 -22.51 -7.35
C VAL A 29 -10.22 -23.58 -6.62
N GLY A 30 -9.95 -24.84 -6.90
CA GLY A 30 -10.66 -25.98 -6.33
C GLY A 30 -10.83 -27.11 -7.34
N ASP A 31 -11.81 -27.96 -7.09
CA ASP A 31 -12.20 -29.05 -7.98
C ASP A 31 -13.04 -28.53 -9.15
N ILE A 32 -12.36 -27.87 -10.10
CA ILE A 32 -12.96 -27.32 -11.30
C ILE A 32 -11.95 -27.32 -12.45
N THR A 33 -12.37 -27.81 -13.61
CA THR A 33 -11.56 -27.77 -14.84
C THR A 33 -11.73 -26.44 -15.57
N ALA A 34 -10.77 -26.09 -16.44
CA ALA A 34 -10.87 -24.91 -17.28
C ALA A 34 -12.10 -24.94 -18.20
N ALA A 35 -12.51 -26.13 -18.68
CA ALA A 35 -13.68 -26.29 -19.54
C ALA A 35 -14.99 -26.01 -18.78
N GLU A 36 -15.12 -26.54 -17.56
CA GLU A 36 -16.28 -26.27 -16.70
C GLU A 36 -16.35 -24.80 -16.30
N LEU A 37 -15.21 -24.19 -15.96
CA LEU A 37 -15.15 -22.77 -15.65
C LEU A 37 -15.56 -21.90 -16.84
N GLY A 38 -15.10 -22.22 -18.05
CA GLY A 38 -15.46 -21.47 -19.26
C GLY A 38 -16.97 -21.41 -19.46
N ILE A 39 -17.66 -22.55 -19.33
CA ILE A 39 -19.13 -22.63 -19.44
C ILE A 39 -19.82 -21.75 -18.37
N LEU A 40 -19.30 -21.76 -17.13
CA LEU A 40 -19.86 -20.95 -16.05
C LEU A 40 -19.66 -19.46 -16.29
N VAL A 41 -18.47 -19.05 -16.72
CA VAL A 41 -18.14 -17.65 -17.02
C VAL A 41 -19.01 -17.14 -18.15
N ASP A 42 -19.15 -17.89 -19.24
CA ASP A 42 -20.00 -17.52 -20.36
C ASP A 42 -21.45 -17.36 -19.89
N ARG A 43 -21.99 -18.33 -19.15
CA ARG A 43 -23.36 -18.26 -18.64
C ARG A 43 -23.58 -17.07 -17.69
N LEU A 44 -22.65 -16.81 -16.78
CA LEU A 44 -22.83 -15.77 -15.75
C LEU A 44 -22.61 -14.35 -16.29
N LEU A 45 -21.73 -14.19 -17.28
CA LEU A 45 -21.30 -12.88 -17.76
C LEU A 45 -21.85 -12.52 -19.15
N HIS A 46 -22.63 -13.40 -19.81
CA HIS A 46 -23.12 -13.15 -21.18
C HIS A 46 -23.92 -11.85 -21.32
N ASP A 47 -24.73 -11.50 -20.31
CA ASP A 47 -25.57 -10.30 -20.32
C ASP A 47 -24.79 -9.00 -20.09
N LEU A 48 -23.51 -9.08 -19.70
CA LEU A 48 -22.71 -7.89 -19.49
C LEU A 48 -22.36 -7.21 -20.83
N PRO A 49 -22.40 -5.87 -20.90
CA PRO A 49 -21.88 -5.13 -22.03
C PRO A 49 -20.41 -5.50 -22.30
N VAL A 50 -20.01 -5.49 -23.58
CA VAL A 50 -18.63 -5.81 -23.95
C VAL A 50 -17.66 -4.78 -23.38
N ALA A 51 -18.00 -3.51 -23.52
CA ALA A 51 -17.28 -2.36 -23.02
C ALA A 51 -18.29 -1.32 -22.55
N GLY A 52 -17.86 -0.44 -21.64
CA GLY A 52 -18.71 0.60 -21.07
C GLY A 52 -18.15 1.98 -21.39
N ASP A 53 -19.04 2.95 -21.42
CA ASP A 53 -18.71 4.36 -21.66
C ASP A 53 -18.37 5.04 -20.32
N ILE A 54 -17.15 4.76 -19.82
CA ILE A 54 -16.57 5.44 -18.65
C ILE A 54 -15.19 5.94 -19.02
N GLU A 55 -15.01 7.25 -18.86
CA GLU A 55 -13.69 7.85 -18.88
C GLU A 55 -12.90 7.42 -17.65
N MET A 56 -11.74 6.83 -17.88
CA MET A 56 -10.87 6.38 -16.79
C MET A 56 -10.03 7.54 -16.27
N PRO A 57 -9.80 7.62 -14.95
CA PRO A 57 -8.88 8.60 -14.40
C PRO A 57 -7.50 8.48 -15.03
N THR A 58 -6.80 9.59 -15.16
CA THR A 58 -5.38 9.59 -15.53
C THR A 58 -4.52 9.36 -14.30
N TYR A 59 -3.33 8.81 -14.50
CA TYR A 59 -2.37 8.61 -13.41
C TYR A 59 -1.84 9.95 -12.92
N VAL A 60 -1.81 10.15 -11.60
CA VAL A 60 -1.28 11.34 -10.93
C VAL A 60 -0.10 10.95 -10.05
N ALA A 61 1.10 11.37 -10.46
CA ALA A 61 2.35 10.99 -9.78
C ALA A 61 2.59 11.75 -8.46
N ASP A 62 2.29 13.06 -8.42
CA ASP A 62 2.63 13.96 -7.31
C ASP A 62 1.37 14.76 -6.90
N ALA A 63 0.41 14.09 -6.27
CA ALA A 63 -0.86 14.71 -5.85
C ALA A 63 -0.80 15.41 -4.48
N LEU A 64 0.25 15.16 -3.69
CA LEU A 64 0.34 15.62 -2.30
C LEU A 64 1.31 16.79 -2.16
N SER A 65 0.84 17.86 -1.53
CA SER A 65 1.69 18.96 -1.07
C SER A 65 2.24 18.66 0.33
N ALA A 66 3.52 18.92 0.53
CA ALA A 66 4.19 18.71 1.81
C ALA A 66 3.61 19.59 2.93
N GLY A 67 4.00 19.28 4.17
CA GLY A 67 3.66 20.07 5.35
C GLY A 67 2.57 19.44 6.22
N VAL A 68 2.12 20.17 7.23
CA VAL A 68 1.18 19.69 8.24
C VAL A 68 -0.17 20.38 8.04
N LYS A 69 -1.25 19.61 8.10
CA LYS A 69 -2.61 20.13 8.21
C LYS A 69 -3.27 19.55 9.44
N VAL A 70 -3.74 20.42 10.33
CA VAL A 70 -4.53 20.05 11.50
C VAL A 70 -6.01 20.18 11.16
N ILE A 71 -6.79 19.19 11.59
CA ILE A 71 -8.25 19.17 11.57
C ILE A 71 -8.66 19.06 13.03
N ASP A 72 -9.21 20.15 13.57
CA ASP A 72 -9.68 20.20 14.96
C ASP A 72 -10.77 19.15 15.18
N PHE A 73 -10.54 18.28 16.16
CA PHE A 73 -11.48 17.25 16.55
C PHE A 73 -11.31 16.89 18.03
N PRO A 74 -12.32 17.13 18.90
CA PRO A 74 -12.17 17.06 20.35
C PRO A 74 -12.04 15.62 20.85
N THR A 75 -10.81 15.11 20.87
CA THR A 75 -10.45 13.75 21.26
C THR A 75 -9.19 13.75 22.13
N PRO A 76 -9.02 12.76 23.01
CA PRO A 76 -7.86 12.69 23.91
C PRO A 76 -6.55 12.35 23.18
N GLN A 77 -6.63 11.82 21.96
CA GLN A 77 -5.50 11.45 21.11
C GLN A 77 -5.69 12.00 19.71
N SER A 78 -4.60 12.42 19.09
CA SER A 78 -4.58 12.81 17.69
C SER A 78 -4.25 11.61 16.81
N THR A 79 -4.99 11.45 15.71
CA THR A 79 -4.64 10.49 14.64
C THR A 79 -3.87 11.23 13.56
N ILE A 80 -2.75 10.66 13.14
CA ILE A 80 -1.86 11.23 12.12
C ILE A 80 -1.80 10.25 10.95
N LEU A 81 -2.20 10.73 9.77
CA LEU A 81 -1.86 10.11 8.49
C LEU A 81 -0.71 10.89 7.88
N PHE A 82 0.30 10.18 7.41
CA PHE A 82 1.44 10.79 6.77
C PHE A 82 1.82 10.06 5.48
N GLY A 83 2.49 10.77 4.58
CA GLY A 83 2.98 10.15 3.35
C GLY A 83 3.39 11.13 2.29
N HIS A 84 3.84 10.60 1.17
CA HIS A 84 4.16 11.33 -0.06
C HIS A 84 3.93 10.40 -1.27
N ALA A 85 4.28 10.87 -2.47
CA ALA A 85 4.25 10.05 -3.68
C ALA A 85 4.98 8.71 -3.51
N GLY A 86 4.36 7.63 -3.96
CA GLY A 86 4.86 6.28 -3.83
C GLY A 86 5.65 5.83 -5.05
N ILE A 87 5.61 4.52 -5.29
CA ILE A 87 6.26 3.89 -6.43
C ILE A 87 5.25 3.02 -7.18
N PRO A 88 5.20 3.12 -8.52
CA PRO A 88 4.35 2.28 -9.34
C PRO A 88 4.65 0.79 -9.14
N ARG A 89 3.58 -0.01 -9.15
CA ARG A 89 3.71 -1.47 -9.01
C ARG A 89 4.60 -2.12 -10.08
N LYS A 90 4.65 -1.51 -11.26
CA LYS A 90 5.42 -1.95 -12.44
C LYS A 90 6.82 -1.35 -12.52
N ASP A 91 7.21 -0.52 -11.56
CA ASP A 91 8.57 0.02 -11.48
C ASP A 91 9.57 -1.10 -11.15
N ASP A 92 10.73 -1.09 -11.78
CA ASP A 92 11.78 -2.11 -11.56
C ASP A 92 12.26 -2.11 -10.10
N ASP A 93 12.16 -0.96 -9.42
CA ASP A 93 12.57 -0.79 -8.02
C ASP A 93 11.50 -1.20 -7.01
N PHE A 94 10.34 -1.69 -7.45
CA PHE A 94 9.21 -1.97 -6.55
C PHE A 94 9.57 -2.97 -5.44
N PHE A 95 10.36 -4.00 -5.74
CA PHE A 95 10.76 -4.99 -4.74
C PHE A 95 11.72 -4.42 -3.69
N ALA A 96 12.65 -3.57 -4.11
CA ALA A 96 13.53 -2.84 -3.20
C ALA A 96 12.72 -1.91 -2.29
N ALA A 97 11.77 -1.17 -2.86
CA ALA A 97 10.86 -0.30 -2.10
C ALA A 97 9.99 -1.08 -1.11
N TYR A 98 9.47 -2.24 -1.51
CA TYR A 98 8.66 -3.10 -0.63
C TYR A 98 9.49 -3.63 0.55
N LEU A 99 10.74 -4.02 0.30
CA LEU A 99 11.66 -4.47 1.34
C LEU A 99 12.04 -3.32 2.29
N LEU A 100 12.35 -2.14 1.77
CA LEU A 100 12.60 -0.93 2.57
C LEU A 100 11.41 -0.57 3.45
N ASN A 101 10.19 -0.60 2.91
CA ASN A 101 9.00 -0.33 3.69
C ASN A 101 8.82 -1.36 4.80
N HIS A 102 9.11 -2.64 4.54
CA HIS A 102 9.06 -3.68 5.57
C HIS A 102 9.99 -3.35 6.74
N ILE A 103 11.24 -2.95 6.47
CA ILE A 103 12.22 -2.55 7.50
C ILE A 103 11.76 -1.29 8.25
N LEU A 104 11.26 -0.28 7.53
CA LEU A 104 10.94 1.01 8.14
C LEU A 104 9.70 0.94 9.04
N GLY A 105 8.59 0.38 8.54
CA GLY A 105 7.31 0.42 9.24
C GLY A 105 6.32 -0.67 8.87
N GLY A 106 6.72 -1.64 8.04
CA GLY A 106 5.83 -2.67 7.50
C GLY A 106 5.94 -4.04 8.19
N SER A 107 6.92 -4.26 9.07
CA SER A 107 7.13 -5.52 9.82
C SER A 107 6.46 -5.55 11.20
N GLY A 108 5.70 -4.51 11.58
CA GLY A 108 5.14 -4.41 12.92
C GLY A 108 6.24 -4.13 13.96
N PHE A 109 6.27 -4.89 15.06
CA PHE A 109 7.18 -4.65 16.19
C PHE A 109 8.67 -4.64 15.82
N GLU A 110 9.08 -5.37 14.79
CA GLU A 110 10.48 -5.42 14.33
C GLU A 110 10.88 -4.23 13.43
N SER A 111 9.97 -3.28 13.18
CA SER A 111 10.24 -2.14 12.29
C SER A 111 10.89 -0.99 13.02
N ARG A 112 11.71 -0.20 12.31
CA ARG A 112 12.36 1.00 12.87
C ARG A 112 11.37 1.97 13.52
N LEU A 113 10.23 2.22 12.88
CA LEU A 113 9.21 3.12 13.42
C LEU A 113 8.63 2.61 14.74
N MET A 114 8.38 1.30 14.86
CA MET A 114 7.89 0.73 16.11
C MET A 114 8.95 0.77 17.20
N SER A 115 10.19 0.40 16.89
CA SER A 115 11.32 0.53 17.83
C SER A 115 11.45 1.97 18.32
N GLU A 116 11.58 2.92 17.39
CA GLU A 116 11.88 4.30 17.75
C GLU A 116 10.70 4.98 18.44
N VAL A 117 9.48 4.93 17.90
CA VAL A 117 8.36 5.73 18.43
C VAL A 117 7.65 5.04 19.59
N ARG A 118 7.50 3.71 19.54
CA ARG A 118 6.77 2.95 20.56
C ARG A 118 7.69 2.42 21.65
N GLU A 119 8.76 1.71 21.33
CA GLU A 119 9.55 1.00 22.34
C GLU A 119 10.44 1.95 23.14
N GLU A 120 11.17 2.82 22.45
CA GLU A 120 12.13 3.73 23.08
C GLU A 120 11.46 4.98 23.70
N ARG A 121 10.36 5.50 23.12
CA ARG A 121 9.69 6.73 23.61
C ARG A 121 8.28 6.53 24.15
N GLY A 122 7.63 5.38 23.93
CA GLY A 122 6.30 5.11 24.47
C GLY A 122 5.19 6.04 23.96
N LEU A 123 5.35 6.68 22.79
CA LEU A 123 4.43 7.73 22.31
C LEU A 123 3.15 7.15 21.71
N THR A 124 3.16 5.90 21.28
CA THR A 124 2.03 5.27 20.61
C THR A 124 1.88 3.81 21.00
N TYR A 125 0.67 3.28 20.83
CA TYR A 125 0.45 1.83 20.86
C TYR A 125 0.96 1.15 19.57
N GLY A 126 0.91 1.85 18.44
CA GLY A 126 1.30 1.31 17.15
C GLY A 126 1.48 2.38 16.08
N ILE A 127 2.53 2.20 15.28
CA ILE A 127 2.84 3.01 14.11
C ILE A 127 3.26 2.07 12.98
N GLY A 128 2.95 2.43 11.73
CA GLY A 128 3.43 1.68 10.59
C GLY A 128 3.38 2.46 9.30
N SER A 129 3.98 1.88 8.26
CA SER A 129 4.01 2.41 6.90
C SER A 129 3.73 1.33 5.87
N PHE A 130 3.17 1.74 4.74
CA PHE A 130 2.79 0.87 3.64
C PHE A 130 2.87 1.56 2.28
N LEU A 131 3.19 0.76 1.26
CA LEU A 131 3.04 1.15 -0.13
C LEU A 131 1.57 1.00 -0.53
N ALA A 132 0.89 2.12 -0.70
CA ALA A 132 -0.46 2.18 -1.25
C ALA A 132 -0.39 2.20 -2.78
N SER A 133 -0.15 1.03 -3.37
CA SER A 133 -0.14 0.90 -4.82
C SER A 133 -1.55 1.01 -5.39
N ARG A 134 -1.85 2.11 -6.08
CA ARG A 134 -3.17 2.37 -6.71
C ARG A 134 -2.97 2.60 -8.19
N GLN A 135 -3.96 2.20 -8.99
CA GLN A 135 -3.89 2.26 -10.45
C GLN A 135 -3.60 3.68 -11.01
N TYR A 136 -4.02 4.72 -10.28
CA TYR A 136 -3.99 6.11 -10.75
C TYR A 136 -3.19 7.05 -9.84
N GLY A 137 -2.43 6.53 -8.89
CA GLY A 137 -1.62 7.35 -8.00
C GLY A 137 -1.07 6.53 -6.84
N ASP A 138 0.19 6.15 -6.94
CA ASP A 138 0.86 5.40 -5.89
C ASP A 138 1.29 6.32 -4.75
N LEU A 139 1.11 5.88 -3.52
CA LEU A 139 1.54 6.61 -2.32
C LEU A 139 2.40 5.72 -1.44
N LEU A 140 3.37 6.32 -0.75
CA LEU A 140 4.00 5.74 0.43
C LEU A 140 3.39 6.44 1.64
N MET A 141 2.66 5.69 2.45
CA MET A 141 1.86 6.21 3.55
C MET A 141 2.24 5.57 4.87
N GLY A 142 1.85 6.22 5.96
CA GLY A 142 1.85 5.63 7.28
C GLY A 142 0.79 6.25 8.17
N GLN A 143 0.59 5.61 9.32
CA GLN A 143 -0.41 6.02 10.30
C GLN A 143 0.11 5.82 11.71
N VAL A 144 -0.26 6.73 12.60
CA VAL A 144 -0.02 6.63 14.04
C VAL A 144 -1.13 7.36 14.80
N ALA A 145 -1.43 6.91 16.02
CA ALA A 145 -2.21 7.66 16.99
C ALA A 145 -1.36 7.95 18.23
N THR A 146 -1.39 9.17 18.72
CA THR A 146 -0.55 9.64 19.83
C THR A 146 -1.29 10.66 20.69
N ALA A 147 -0.83 10.90 21.91
CA ALA A 147 -1.43 11.91 22.79
C ALA A 147 -1.28 13.32 22.18
N ASN A 148 -2.26 14.20 22.40
CA ASN A 148 -2.26 15.55 21.81
C ASN A 148 -0.99 16.36 22.10
N ASN A 149 -0.41 16.19 23.29
CA ASN A 149 0.81 16.88 23.72
C ASN A 149 2.12 16.31 23.11
N THR A 150 2.08 15.17 22.41
CA THR A 150 3.26 14.49 21.83
C THR A 150 3.22 14.43 20.31
N VAL A 151 2.27 15.10 19.67
CA VAL A 151 2.12 15.11 18.20
C VAL A 151 3.35 15.70 17.51
N VAL A 152 3.87 16.84 18.00
CA VAL A 152 5.06 17.49 17.41
C VAL A 152 6.26 16.54 17.44
N GLU A 153 6.54 15.96 18.61
CA GLU A 153 7.63 14.99 18.78
C GLU A 153 7.46 13.77 17.86
N THR A 154 6.24 13.26 17.74
CA THR A 154 5.94 12.12 16.87
C THR A 154 6.20 12.45 15.40
N ILE A 155 5.80 13.63 14.93
CA ILE A 155 6.07 14.11 13.56
C ILE A 155 7.58 14.26 13.30
N ASP A 156 8.30 14.80 14.27
CA ASP A 156 9.76 14.98 14.18
C ASP A 156 10.48 13.63 14.09
N LEU A 157 10.09 12.65 14.91
CA LEU A 157 10.66 11.30 14.88
C LEU A 157 10.38 10.60 13.54
N ILE A 158 9.15 10.67 13.02
CA ILE A 158 8.81 10.11 11.70
C ILE A 158 9.67 10.74 10.61
N THR A 159 9.80 12.07 10.63
CA THR A 159 10.61 12.82 9.65
C THR A 159 12.10 12.46 9.76
N GLN A 160 12.59 12.23 10.97
CA GLN A 160 13.96 11.78 11.22
C GLN A 160 14.19 10.37 10.68
N GLU A 161 13.29 9.42 10.92
CA GLU A 161 13.43 8.06 10.38
C GLU A 161 13.37 8.02 8.85
N TRP A 162 12.50 8.83 8.23
CA TRP A 162 12.49 9.04 6.78
C TRP A 162 13.83 9.58 6.27
N ARG A 163 14.46 10.51 7.00
CA ARG A 163 15.77 11.05 6.64
C ARG A 163 16.88 10.03 6.84
N LYS A 164 16.90 9.32 7.96
CA LYS A 164 17.92 8.30 8.24
C LYS A 164 17.91 7.21 7.17
N ILE A 165 16.75 6.69 6.80
CA ILE A 165 16.69 5.65 5.75
C ILE A 165 17.13 6.20 4.39
N ALA A 166 16.78 7.46 4.06
CA ALA A 166 17.24 8.08 2.82
C ALA A 166 18.76 8.30 2.78
N ASP A 167 19.34 8.82 3.87
CA ASP A 167 20.74 9.25 3.91
C ASP A 167 21.69 8.07 4.20
N GLN A 168 21.30 7.18 5.11
CA GLN A 168 22.14 6.11 5.67
C GLN A 168 21.73 4.71 5.21
N GLY A 169 20.53 4.56 4.63
CA GLY A 169 20.00 3.27 4.21
C GLY A 169 19.70 2.32 5.36
N VAL A 170 19.99 1.04 5.11
CA VAL A 170 19.75 -0.07 6.04
C VAL A 170 21.03 -0.83 6.32
N THR A 171 21.05 -1.53 7.45
CA THR A 171 22.14 -2.44 7.81
C THR A 171 21.99 -3.77 7.09
N GLN A 172 23.10 -4.53 6.96
CA GLN A 172 23.05 -5.87 6.39
C GLN A 172 22.14 -6.80 7.20
N ALA A 173 22.13 -6.68 8.52
CA ALA A 173 21.27 -7.47 9.40
C ALA A 173 19.78 -7.22 9.14
N GLU A 174 19.37 -5.96 8.96
CA GLU A 174 17.99 -5.60 8.59
C GLU A 174 17.60 -6.14 7.21
N LEU A 175 18.50 -6.04 6.23
CA LEU A 175 18.28 -6.58 4.89
C LEU A 175 18.08 -8.11 4.93
N ASP A 176 18.96 -8.82 5.62
CA ASP A 176 18.91 -10.28 5.73
C ASP A 176 17.66 -10.75 6.48
N ALA A 177 17.31 -10.07 7.58
CA ALA A 177 16.10 -10.34 8.35
C ALA A 177 14.84 -10.12 7.49
N ALA A 178 14.76 -8.99 6.79
CA ALA A 178 13.65 -8.67 5.91
C ALA A 178 13.50 -9.69 4.77
N LYS A 179 14.60 -10.06 4.09
CA LYS A 179 14.57 -11.11 3.05
C LYS A 179 14.08 -12.44 3.60
N LYS A 180 14.63 -12.87 4.73
CA LYS A 180 14.26 -14.13 5.39
C LYS A 180 12.78 -14.16 5.75
N TYR A 181 12.27 -13.10 6.36
CA TYR A 181 10.85 -12.98 6.69
C TYR A 181 9.97 -13.00 5.43
N LEU A 182 10.26 -12.11 4.48
CA LEU A 182 9.42 -11.94 3.30
C LEU A 182 9.39 -13.17 2.40
N THR A 183 10.48 -13.93 2.32
CA THR A 183 10.53 -15.18 1.54
C THR A 183 9.94 -16.36 2.31
N GLY A 184 10.18 -16.46 3.62
CA GLY A 184 9.65 -17.52 4.48
C GLY A 184 8.14 -17.43 4.74
N ALA A 185 7.58 -16.21 4.81
CA ALA A 185 6.15 -15.99 4.99
C ALA A 185 5.35 -16.17 3.68
N TYR A 186 6.01 -16.16 2.52
CA TYR A 186 5.31 -16.17 1.23
C TYR A 186 4.50 -17.46 0.96
N PRO A 187 5.02 -18.68 1.22
CA PRO A 187 4.25 -19.92 1.05
C PRO A 187 2.96 -19.95 1.89
N LEU A 188 2.97 -19.35 3.08
CA LEU A 188 1.82 -19.31 3.99
C LEU A 188 0.63 -18.53 3.41
N ARG A 189 0.85 -17.70 2.38
CA ARG A 189 -0.22 -16.96 1.70
C ARG A 189 -1.11 -17.84 0.83
N PHE A 190 -0.67 -19.06 0.52
CA PHE A 190 -1.36 -20.00 -0.35
C PHE A 190 -2.18 -21.05 0.43
N ASP A 191 -2.45 -20.79 1.72
CA ASP A 191 -3.21 -21.69 2.58
C ASP A 191 -4.73 -21.54 2.37
N GLY A 192 -5.22 -22.11 1.27
CA GLY A 192 -6.65 -22.27 0.99
C GLY A 192 -7.14 -21.65 -0.32
N ASN A 193 -8.18 -22.26 -0.89
CA ASN A 193 -8.72 -21.91 -2.21
C ASN A 193 -9.09 -20.43 -2.35
N GLY A 194 -9.74 -19.84 -1.35
CA GLY A 194 -10.14 -18.42 -1.38
C GLY A 194 -8.94 -17.47 -1.39
N SER A 195 -7.91 -17.74 -0.58
CA SER A 195 -6.66 -16.97 -0.55
C SER A 195 -5.95 -17.02 -1.89
N ILE A 196 -5.83 -18.22 -2.48
CA ILE A 196 -5.21 -18.41 -3.80
C ILE A 196 -6.03 -17.69 -4.89
N ALA A 197 -7.36 -17.80 -4.89
CA ALA A 197 -8.21 -17.14 -5.87
C ALA A 197 -8.04 -15.61 -5.84
N ASN A 198 -7.99 -15.02 -4.64
CA ASN A 198 -7.72 -13.59 -4.48
C ASN A 198 -6.33 -13.18 -4.99
N ILE A 199 -5.31 -14.00 -4.77
CA ILE A 199 -3.96 -13.75 -5.30
C ILE A 199 -3.98 -13.78 -6.83
N LEU A 200 -4.60 -14.80 -7.44
CA LEU A 200 -4.68 -14.93 -8.90
C LEU A 200 -5.47 -13.78 -9.55
N ALA A 201 -6.59 -13.37 -8.96
CA ALA A 201 -7.35 -12.21 -9.44
C ALA A 201 -6.53 -10.92 -9.31
N GLY A 202 -5.83 -10.73 -8.18
CA GLY A 202 -4.93 -9.60 -7.98
C GLY A 202 -3.75 -9.57 -8.94
N MET A 203 -3.18 -10.73 -9.28
CA MET A 203 -2.12 -10.86 -10.29
C MET A 203 -2.61 -10.46 -11.67
N GLN A 204 -3.80 -10.93 -12.08
CA GLN A 204 -4.42 -10.51 -13.34
C GLN A 204 -4.65 -9.00 -13.36
N PHE A 205 -5.18 -8.44 -12.26
CA PHE A 205 -5.43 -7.00 -12.14
C PHE A 205 -4.15 -6.17 -12.28
N GLN A 206 -3.04 -6.67 -11.75
CA GLN A 206 -1.73 -6.02 -11.84
C GLN A 206 -0.99 -6.31 -13.16
N GLY A 207 -1.52 -7.20 -14.01
CA GLY A 207 -0.86 -7.66 -15.23
C GLY A 207 0.40 -8.48 -14.96
N LEU A 208 0.42 -9.25 -13.86
CA LEU A 208 1.53 -10.14 -13.51
C LEU A 208 1.40 -11.47 -14.25
N SER A 209 2.53 -11.99 -14.71
CA SER A 209 2.60 -13.30 -15.34
C SER A 209 2.37 -14.43 -14.31
N PRO A 210 1.80 -15.59 -14.68
CA PRO A 210 1.58 -16.72 -13.78
C PRO A 210 2.86 -17.23 -13.07
N ASP A 211 4.01 -17.12 -13.74
CA ASP A 211 5.32 -17.48 -13.18
C ASP A 211 5.76 -16.60 -12.00
N TYR A 212 5.10 -15.46 -11.77
CA TYR A 212 5.37 -14.58 -10.65
C TYR A 212 5.34 -15.30 -9.31
N ILE A 213 4.44 -16.27 -9.14
CA ILE A 213 4.33 -17.06 -7.90
C ILE A 213 5.64 -17.80 -7.61
N LEU A 214 6.29 -18.32 -8.64
CA LEU A 214 7.53 -19.09 -8.49
C LEU A 214 8.74 -18.17 -8.41
N THR A 215 8.76 -17.11 -9.21
CA THR A 215 9.95 -16.25 -9.38
C THR A 215 10.05 -15.12 -8.36
N ARG A 216 8.98 -14.80 -7.63
CA ARG A 216 8.95 -13.64 -6.72
C ARG A 216 10.03 -13.72 -5.63
N ASN A 217 10.27 -14.88 -5.04
CA ASN A 217 11.26 -15.00 -3.96
C ASN A 217 12.68 -14.83 -4.50
N ASP A 218 12.98 -15.30 -5.71
CA ASP A 218 14.26 -15.08 -6.36
C ASP A 218 14.52 -13.58 -6.60
N ARG A 219 13.48 -12.85 -7.02
CA ARG A 219 13.56 -11.39 -7.17
C ARG A 219 13.89 -10.67 -5.86
N VAL A 220 13.31 -11.12 -4.74
CA VAL A 220 13.63 -10.57 -3.40
C VAL A 220 15.06 -10.92 -2.98
N ASN A 221 15.48 -12.16 -3.21
CA ASN A 221 16.81 -12.63 -2.84
C ASN A 221 17.92 -11.94 -3.66
N ALA A 222 17.65 -11.63 -4.92
CA ALA A 222 18.59 -10.98 -5.85
C ALA A 222 18.91 -9.52 -5.49
N LEU A 223 18.08 -8.83 -4.70
CA LEU A 223 18.30 -7.42 -4.33
C LEU A 223 19.63 -7.25 -3.59
N THR A 224 20.48 -6.33 -4.04
CA THR A 224 21.75 -6.06 -3.35
C THR A 224 21.62 -4.89 -2.37
N MET A 225 22.63 -4.69 -1.51
CA MET A 225 22.67 -3.52 -0.62
C MET A 225 22.68 -2.21 -1.43
N GLU A 226 23.36 -2.20 -2.58
CA GLU A 226 23.41 -1.05 -3.48
C GLU A 226 22.04 -0.72 -4.08
N ASP A 227 21.26 -1.73 -4.47
CA ASP A 227 19.88 -1.53 -4.92
C ASP A 227 19.03 -0.88 -3.84
N ILE A 228 19.14 -1.39 -2.61
CA ILE A 228 18.39 -0.89 -1.46
C ILE A 228 18.80 0.56 -1.14
N GLN A 229 20.09 0.87 -1.10
CA GLN A 229 20.58 2.22 -0.82
C GLN A 229 20.10 3.22 -1.89
N ARG A 230 20.22 2.86 -3.16
CA ARG A 230 19.79 3.71 -4.28
C ARG A 230 18.28 3.99 -4.21
N VAL A 231 17.49 2.96 -3.94
CA VAL A 231 16.03 3.10 -3.86
C VAL A 231 15.62 3.86 -2.60
N ALA A 232 16.34 3.71 -1.49
CA ALA A 232 16.10 4.46 -0.27
C ALA A 232 16.25 5.98 -0.51
N GLN A 233 17.36 6.39 -1.13
CA GLN A 233 17.62 7.79 -1.51
C GLN A 233 16.59 8.34 -2.49
N ARG A 234 16.17 7.53 -3.46
CA ARG A 234 15.18 7.92 -4.48
C ARG A 234 13.78 8.08 -3.86
N LEU A 235 13.35 7.12 -3.04
CA LEU A 235 11.97 6.99 -2.59
C LEU A 235 11.69 7.81 -1.33
N TYR A 236 12.54 7.78 -0.32
CA TYR A 236 12.26 8.39 0.98
C TYR A 236 12.62 9.87 0.97
N GLN A 237 11.61 10.72 0.78
CA GLN A 237 11.78 12.16 0.61
C GLN A 237 11.21 12.92 1.82
N PRO A 238 11.98 13.13 2.91
CA PRO A 238 11.47 13.72 4.14
C PRO A 238 10.86 15.12 3.93
N LYS A 239 11.39 15.90 2.97
CA LYS A 239 10.88 17.24 2.64
C LYS A 239 9.54 17.23 1.90
N LYS A 240 9.14 16.08 1.34
CA LYS A 240 7.85 15.91 0.65
C LYS A 240 6.75 15.34 1.55
N LEU A 241 7.07 15.00 2.81
CA LEU A 241 6.08 14.44 3.72
C LEU A 241 4.91 15.42 3.95
N ARG A 242 3.71 14.90 3.73
CA ARG A 242 2.46 15.51 4.13
C ARG A 242 1.96 14.81 5.38
N PHE A 243 1.55 15.58 6.39
CA PHE A 243 0.89 15.11 7.59
C PHE A 243 -0.53 15.67 7.65
N ILE A 244 -1.50 14.80 7.88
CA ILE A 244 -2.88 15.16 8.23
C ILE A 244 -3.09 14.71 9.67
N VAL A 245 -3.27 15.68 10.57
CA VAL A 245 -3.51 15.46 11.99
C VAL A 245 -4.98 15.72 12.26
N VAL A 246 -5.68 14.75 12.85
CA VAL A 246 -7.06 14.90 13.31
C VAL A 246 -7.05 14.77 14.83
N GLY A 247 -7.36 15.86 15.53
CA GLY A 247 -7.25 15.94 16.99
C GLY A 247 -7.06 17.38 17.48
N GLN A 248 -6.53 17.54 18.69
CA GLN A 248 -6.26 18.85 19.30
C GLN A 248 -4.78 18.96 19.73
N PRO A 249 -3.83 18.88 18.78
CA PRO A 249 -2.41 18.87 19.10
C PRO A 249 -1.96 20.14 19.81
N GLU A 250 -1.11 20.00 20.82
CA GLU A 250 -0.43 21.14 21.43
C GLU A 250 0.74 21.58 20.54
N GLY A 251 0.95 22.88 20.38
CA GLY A 251 2.09 23.41 19.60
C GLY A 251 1.93 23.37 18.07
N LEU A 252 0.79 22.92 17.55
CA LEU A 252 0.44 22.99 16.12
C LEU A 252 -0.88 23.74 15.94
N LYS A 253 -0.97 24.55 14.88
CA LYS A 253 -2.19 25.25 14.46
C LYS A 253 -2.55 24.85 13.05
#